data_AF-A0A7C4JFJ4-F1
#
_entry.id   AF-A0A7C4JFJ4-F1
#
_cell.length_a   1.000
_cell.length_b   1.000
_cell.length_c   1.000
_cell.angle_alpha   90.00
_cell.angle_beta   90.00
_cell.angle_gamma   90.00
#
_symmetry.space_group_name_H-M   'P 1'
#
loop_
_entity.id
_entity.type
_entity.pdbx_description
1 polymer ?
#
loop_
_entity_poly.entity_id
_entity_poly.type
_entity_poly.pdbx_seq_one_letter_code
_entity_poly.pdbx_strand_id
1 'polypeptide(L)'
;MYCPKCGRQIPDDANICPYCGVRVEHRTFERGSARWLVVYGVLWLLTVIAYSVPWAKVDGKVFVGWNFTMPFSITYVIGMLLGLIVIIVKYRPVLMTIVAGVLMMLGLVGAAIGFGAAQIAGGLTGVKVSWEAGPGWAFILTMLYMVAGAYAARKIPKSRRNP
;
A
#
# COMPACT_ATOMS: atom_id res chain seq x y z
N MET A 1 24.60 -27.86 3.33
CA MET A 1 23.34 -28.05 2.57
C MET A 1 23.47 -29.25 1.61
N TYR A 2 22.43 -29.65 0.88
CA TYR A 2 22.51 -30.77 -0.09
C TYR A 2 22.41 -30.25 -1.53
N CYS A 3 23.22 -30.82 -2.43
CA CYS A 3 23.18 -30.48 -3.85
C CYS A 3 21.87 -30.98 -4.49
N PRO A 4 21.09 -30.12 -5.19
CA PRO A 4 19.81 -30.52 -5.79
C PRO A 4 19.96 -31.50 -6.96
N LYS A 5 21.14 -31.58 -7.59
CA LYS A 5 21.41 -32.47 -8.72
C LYS A 5 21.86 -33.85 -8.29
N CYS A 6 22.74 -33.93 -7.28
CA CYS A 6 23.40 -35.19 -6.92
C CYS A 6 23.14 -35.65 -5.48
N GLY A 7 22.39 -34.90 -4.67
CA GLY A 7 21.98 -35.29 -3.32
C GLY A 7 23.09 -35.37 -2.27
N ARG A 8 24.33 -34.97 -2.60
CA ARG A 8 25.46 -34.99 -1.66
C ARG A 8 25.47 -33.76 -0.77
N GLN A 9 25.94 -33.95 0.46
CA GLN A 9 26.18 -32.84 1.38
C GLN A 9 27.34 -31.99 0.86
N ILE A 10 27.13 -30.68 0.81
CA ILE A 10 28.09 -29.69 0.35
C ILE A 10 28.20 -28.55 1.38
N PRO A 11 29.35 -27.85 1.42
CA PRO A 11 29.51 -26.66 2.25
C PRO A 11 28.42 -25.62 1.98
N ASP A 12 27.97 -24.91 3.02
CA ASP A 12 26.92 -23.90 2.92
C ASP A 12 27.36 -22.62 2.18
N ASP A 13 28.64 -22.51 1.82
CA ASP A 13 29.25 -21.42 1.05
C ASP A 13 29.72 -21.86 -0.35
N ALA A 14 29.51 -23.13 -0.74
CA ALA A 14 29.90 -23.66 -2.05
C ALA A 14 29.01 -23.14 -3.20
N ASN A 15 29.55 -22.26 -4.05
CA ASN A 15 28.89 -21.77 -5.27
C ASN A 15 28.77 -22.83 -6.37
N ILE A 16 29.60 -23.88 -6.30
CA ILE A 16 29.65 -24.98 -7.25
C ILE A 16 29.78 -26.27 -6.45
N CYS A 17 28.96 -27.28 -6.77
CA CYS A 17 29.07 -28.58 -6.14
C CYS A 17 30.39 -29.25 -6.57
N PRO A 18 31.30 -29.57 -5.63
CA PRO A 18 32.59 -30.18 -5.97
C PRO A 18 32.45 -31.60 -6.56
N TYR A 19 31.30 -32.24 -6.37
CA TYR A 19 31.07 -33.62 -6.79
C TYR A 19 30.44 -33.77 -8.18
N CYS A 20 29.68 -32.78 -8.65
CA CYS A 20 28.94 -32.89 -9.91
C CYS A 20 29.05 -31.65 -10.81
N GLY A 21 29.76 -30.61 -10.38
CA GLY A 21 30.01 -29.39 -11.14
C GLY A 21 28.79 -28.49 -11.32
N VAL A 22 27.62 -28.84 -10.77
CA VAL A 22 26.44 -27.96 -10.88
C VAL A 22 26.65 -26.71 -10.04
N ARG A 23 26.28 -25.56 -10.59
CA ARG A 23 26.27 -24.30 -9.85
C ARG A 23 25.14 -24.35 -8.83
N VAL A 24 25.47 -24.09 -7.57
CA VAL A 24 24.51 -24.09 -6.47
C VAL A 24 24.25 -22.64 -6.11
N GLU A 25 23.04 -22.19 -6.43
CA GLU A 25 22.63 -20.82 -6.16
C GLU A 25 22.37 -20.70 -4.66
N HIS A 26 23.29 -20.06 -3.94
CA HIS A 26 23.07 -19.70 -2.54
C HIS A 26 21.85 -18.80 -2.47
N ARG A 27 20.77 -19.32 -1.87
CA ARG A 27 19.69 -18.47 -1.41
C ARG A 27 20.21 -17.75 -0.17
N THR A 28 21.02 -16.71 -0.36
CA THR A 28 21.14 -15.66 0.64
C THR A 28 19.73 -15.15 0.87
N PHE A 29 19.10 -15.62 1.95
CA PHE A 29 17.82 -15.11 2.39
C PHE A 29 18.07 -13.66 2.76
N GLU A 30 17.86 -12.75 1.80
CA GLU A 30 18.25 -11.36 1.91
C GLU A 30 17.54 -10.73 3.12
N ARG A 31 18.30 -10.59 4.20
CA ARG A 31 17.93 -9.89 5.43
C ARG A 31 17.59 -8.41 5.16
N GLY A 32 17.92 -7.88 3.98
CA GLY A 32 17.51 -6.57 3.48
C GLY A 32 16.01 -6.41 3.21
N SER A 33 15.28 -7.52 3.01
CA SER A 33 13.83 -7.49 2.72
C SER A 33 12.97 -6.99 3.89
N ALA A 34 13.38 -7.25 5.12
CA ALA A 34 12.60 -6.94 6.31
C ALA A 34 12.45 -5.44 6.54
N ARG A 35 13.53 -4.65 6.36
CA ARG A 35 13.49 -3.19 6.57
C ARG A 35 12.53 -2.51 5.60
N TRP A 36 12.55 -2.89 4.33
CA TRP A 36 11.66 -2.31 3.32
C TRP A 36 10.21 -2.74 3.47
N LEU A 37 9.96 -3.96 3.96
CA LEU A 37 8.62 -4.39 4.37
C LEU A 37 8.10 -3.56 5.54
N VAL A 38 8.94 -3.27 6.54
CA VAL A 38 8.57 -2.39 7.66
C VAL A 38 8.28 -0.97 7.17
N VAL A 39 9.16 -0.38 6.35
CA VAL A 39 8.93 0.96 5.77
C VAL A 39 7.62 1.02 4.99
N TYR A 40 7.35 0.01 4.15
CA TYR A 40 6.10 -0.07 3.42
C TYR A 40 4.89 -0.21 4.36
N GLY A 41 4.98 -1.08 5.36
CA GLY A 41 3.92 -1.28 6.36
C GLY A 41 3.63 -0.02 7.17
N VAL A 42 4.66 0.75 7.53
CA VAL A 42 4.51 2.05 8.20
C VAL A 42 3.83 3.06 7.27
N LEU A 43 4.26 3.17 6.01
CA LEU A 43 3.63 4.07 5.03
C LEU A 43 2.15 3.71 4.84
N TRP A 44 1.84 2.42 4.73
CA TRP A 44 0.46 1.93 4.64
C TRP A 44 -0.34 2.24 5.91
N LEU A 45 0.26 2.09 7.10
CA LEU A 45 -0.44 2.42 8.36
C LEU A 45 -0.71 3.93 8.45
N LEU A 46 0.24 4.77 8.04
CA LEU A 46 0.06 6.23 8.01
C LEU A 46 -1.09 6.64 7.08
N THR A 47 -1.25 5.99 5.92
CA THR A 47 -2.38 6.30 5.03
C THR A 47 -3.73 5.89 5.63
N VAL A 48 -3.78 4.79 6.38
CA VAL A 48 -4.98 4.36 7.14
C VAL A 48 -5.31 5.36 8.25
N ILE A 49 -4.30 5.82 9.01
CA ILE A 49 -4.49 6.83 10.06
C ILE A 49 -5.01 8.12 9.45
N ALA A 50 -4.40 8.61 8.37
CA ALA A 50 -4.82 9.83 7.68
C ALA A 50 -6.25 9.76 7.15
N TYR A 51 -6.65 8.60 6.64
CA TYR A 51 -8.02 8.35 6.22
C TYR A 51 -9.02 8.36 7.39
N SER A 52 -8.55 8.06 8.61
CA SER A 52 -9.34 8.08 9.85
C SER A 52 -9.40 9.45 10.52
N VAL A 53 -8.63 10.44 10.06
CA VAL A 53 -8.71 11.84 10.53
C VAL A 53 -10.07 12.45 10.16
N PRO A 54 -10.59 13.45 10.88
CA PRO A 54 -11.76 14.22 10.45
C PRO A 54 -11.59 14.85 9.06
N TRP A 55 -12.54 14.59 8.16
CA TRP A 55 -12.53 15.12 6.80
C TRP A 55 -13.46 16.32 6.63
N ALA A 56 -14.61 16.28 7.28
CA ALA A 56 -15.55 17.39 7.26
C ALA A 56 -16.39 17.43 8.52
N LYS A 57 -16.98 18.59 8.77
CA LYS A 57 -17.95 18.81 9.83
C LYS A 57 -19.21 19.43 9.25
N VAL A 58 -20.35 18.79 9.52
CA VAL A 58 -21.69 19.19 9.05
C VAL A 58 -22.59 19.29 10.27
N ASP A 59 -23.15 20.48 10.52
CA ASP A 59 -24.04 20.76 11.67
C ASP A 59 -23.48 20.27 13.01
N GLY A 60 -22.18 20.46 13.22
CA GLY A 60 -21.50 20.05 14.44
C GLY A 60 -21.08 18.58 14.49
N LYS A 61 -21.60 17.72 13.60
CA LYS A 61 -21.21 16.31 13.49
C LYS A 61 -19.96 16.17 12.64
N VAL A 62 -18.99 15.40 13.14
CA VAL A 62 -17.72 15.16 12.47
C VAL A 62 -17.81 13.89 11.62
N PHE A 63 -17.37 14.00 10.36
CA PHE A 63 -17.33 12.91 9.40
C PHE A 63 -15.87 12.60 9.06
N VAL A 64 -15.47 11.35 9.29
CA VAL A 64 -14.18 10.78 8.87
C VAL A 64 -14.39 9.98 7.58
N GLY A 65 -13.30 9.54 6.94
CA GLY A 65 -13.37 8.77 5.69
C GLY A 65 -14.30 7.54 5.77
N TRP A 66 -14.33 6.86 6.92
CA TRP A 66 -15.18 5.69 7.15
C TRP A 66 -16.69 5.96 7.14
N ASN A 67 -17.11 7.18 7.50
CA ASN A 67 -18.53 7.54 7.59
C ASN A 67 -19.08 8.05 6.25
N PHE A 68 -18.22 8.19 5.23
CA PHE A 68 -18.60 8.69 3.92
C PHE A 68 -19.12 7.53 3.06
N THR A 69 -20.44 7.31 3.05
CA THR A 69 -21.15 6.32 2.20
C THR A 69 -21.19 6.68 0.71
N MET A 70 -20.34 7.59 0.26
CA MET A 70 -20.18 7.88 -1.16
C MET A 70 -19.36 6.76 -1.84
N PRO A 71 -19.66 6.38 -3.09
CA PRO A 71 -18.95 5.32 -3.82
C PRO A 71 -17.42 5.53 -3.89
N PHE A 72 -16.96 6.76 -3.70
CA PHE A 72 -15.54 7.16 -3.70
C PHE A 72 -14.77 6.67 -2.46
N SER A 73 -15.45 6.48 -1.33
CA SER A 73 -14.85 5.90 -0.13
C SER A 73 -14.46 4.43 -0.37
N ILE A 74 -15.29 3.71 -1.13
CA ILE A 74 -15.06 2.31 -1.49
C ILE A 74 -13.79 2.16 -2.32
N THR A 75 -13.56 3.03 -3.32
CA THR A 75 -12.35 2.96 -4.15
C THR A 75 -11.08 3.21 -3.33
N TYR A 76 -11.14 4.11 -2.35
CA TYR A 76 -10.03 4.35 -1.43
C TYR A 76 -9.73 3.13 -0.55
N VAL A 77 -10.77 2.52 0.03
CA VAL A 77 -10.63 1.30 0.85
C VAL A 77 -10.11 0.13 0.03
N ILE A 78 -10.58 -0.06 -1.21
CA ILE A 78 -10.04 -1.09 -2.11
C ILE A 78 -8.54 -0.87 -2.34
N GLY A 79 -8.12 0.39 -2.57
CA GLY A 79 -6.69 0.72 -2.68
C GLY A 79 -5.89 0.35 -1.43
N MET A 80 -6.42 0.66 -0.23
CA MET A 80 -5.79 0.24 1.03
C MET A 80 -5.68 -1.28 1.16
N LEU A 81 -6.75 -2.02 0.82
CA LEU A 81 -6.74 -3.49 0.87
C LEU A 81 -5.72 -4.09 -0.08
N LEU A 82 -5.59 -3.55 -1.31
CA LEU A 82 -4.56 -3.96 -2.25
C LEU A 82 -3.15 -3.71 -1.69
N GLY A 83 -2.93 -2.59 -1.03
CA GLY A 83 -1.68 -2.31 -0.33
C GLY A 83 -1.33 -3.35 0.73
N LEU A 84 -2.32 -3.79 1.51
CA LEU A 84 -2.14 -4.86 2.50
C LEU A 84 -1.81 -6.20 1.82
N ILE A 85 -2.50 -6.54 0.73
CA ILE A 85 -2.25 -7.74 -0.07
C ILE A 85 -0.81 -7.76 -0.61
N VAL A 86 -0.25 -6.61 -0.98
CA VAL A 86 1.15 -6.51 -1.43
C VAL A 86 2.13 -6.98 -0.35
N ILE A 87 1.90 -6.61 0.90
CA ILE A 87 2.75 -7.00 2.04
C ILE A 87 2.70 -8.51 2.27
N ILE A 88 1.49 -9.10 2.17
CA ILE A 88 1.25 -10.53 2.46
C ILE A 88 1.75 -11.41 1.30
N VAL A 89 1.27 -11.14 0.09
CA VAL A 89 1.42 -12.05 -1.06
C VAL A 89 2.73 -11.80 -1.82
N LYS A 90 3.29 -10.59 -1.75
CA LYS A 90 4.54 -10.20 -2.43
C LYS A 90 4.53 -10.50 -3.94
N TYR A 91 3.34 -10.46 -4.56
CA TYR A 91 3.14 -10.70 -5.99
C TYR A 91 3.11 -9.37 -6.75
N ARG A 92 4.02 -9.21 -7.72
CA ARG A 92 4.23 -7.97 -8.51
C ARG A 92 4.05 -6.68 -7.66
N PRO A 93 4.82 -6.52 -6.57
CA PRO A 93 4.51 -5.55 -5.51
C PRO A 93 4.51 -4.09 -6.01
N VAL A 94 5.36 -3.75 -6.98
CA VAL A 94 5.43 -2.39 -7.57
C VAL A 94 4.15 -2.03 -8.31
N LEU A 95 3.70 -2.89 -9.23
CA LEU A 95 2.49 -2.65 -10.04
C LEU A 95 1.27 -2.53 -9.14
N MET A 96 1.12 -3.45 -8.19
CA MET A 96 0.00 -3.45 -7.26
C MET A 96 -0.02 -2.20 -6.36
N THR A 97 1.16 -1.70 -5.95
CA THR A 97 1.25 -0.45 -5.16
C THR A 97 0.83 0.76 -5.97
N ILE A 98 1.23 0.84 -7.23
CA ILE A 98 0.82 1.93 -8.14
C ILE A 98 -0.69 1.88 -8.35
N VAL A 99 -1.25 0.70 -8.64
CA VAL A 99 -2.70 0.50 -8.82
C VAL A 99 -3.45 0.89 -7.54
N ALA A 100 -2.98 0.46 -6.37
CA ALA A 100 -3.53 0.85 -5.08
C ALA A 100 -3.53 2.37 -4.89
N GLY A 101 -2.41 3.03 -5.16
CA GLY A 101 -2.28 4.48 -5.05
C GLY A 101 -3.21 5.23 -6.01
N VAL A 102 -3.35 4.78 -7.26
CA VAL A 102 -4.29 5.38 -8.24
C VAL A 102 -5.73 5.26 -7.76
N LEU A 103 -6.14 4.10 -7.24
CA LEU A 103 -7.49 3.90 -6.69
C LEU A 103 -7.77 4.80 -5.49
N MET A 104 -6.77 4.98 -4.61
CA MET A 104 -6.85 5.93 -3.50
C MET A 104 -7.00 7.37 -3.99
N MET A 105 -6.24 7.78 -5.01
CA MET A 105 -6.36 9.13 -5.59
C MET A 105 -7.74 9.37 -6.21
N LEU A 106 -8.31 8.38 -6.91
CA LEU A 106 -9.67 8.48 -7.43
C LEU A 106 -10.71 8.64 -6.32
N GLY A 107 -10.52 7.95 -5.19
CA GLY A 107 -11.35 8.13 -4.00
C GLY A 107 -11.27 9.54 -3.42
N LEU A 108 -10.06 10.12 -3.34
CA LEU A 108 -9.83 11.50 -2.89
C LEU A 108 -10.47 12.54 -3.82
N VAL A 109 -10.31 12.39 -5.13
CA VAL A 109 -10.93 13.27 -6.14
C VAL A 109 -12.45 13.19 -6.04
N GLY A 110 -13.00 11.97 -5.93
CA GLY A 110 -14.44 11.78 -5.76
C GLY A 110 -14.97 12.39 -4.47
N ALA A 111 -14.22 12.26 -3.36
CA ALA A 111 -14.57 12.92 -2.11
C ALA A 111 -14.56 14.44 -2.24
N ALA A 112 -13.56 15.02 -2.92
CA ALA A 112 -13.49 16.46 -3.14
C ALA A 112 -14.69 16.99 -3.94
N ILE A 113 -15.09 16.27 -4.99
CA ILE A 113 -16.31 16.57 -5.76
C ILE A 113 -17.55 16.45 -4.87
N GLY A 114 -17.64 15.38 -4.08
CA GLY A 114 -18.76 15.16 -3.15
C GLY A 114 -18.92 16.26 -2.12
N PHE A 115 -17.81 16.78 -1.56
CA PHE A 115 -17.84 17.93 -0.65
C PHE A 115 -18.24 19.22 -1.36
N GLY A 116 -17.75 19.47 -2.58
CA GLY A 116 -18.18 20.60 -3.38
C GLY A 116 -19.69 20.61 -3.61
N ALA A 117 -20.26 19.45 -3.98
CA ALA A 117 -21.70 19.28 -4.13
C ALA A 117 -22.46 19.48 -2.80
N ALA A 118 -21.95 18.93 -1.71
CA ALA A 118 -22.56 19.08 -0.38
C ALA A 118 -22.53 20.54 0.11
N GLN A 119 -21.49 21.31 -0.20
CA GLN A 119 -21.39 22.72 0.14
C GLN A 119 -22.41 23.56 -0.65
N ILE A 120 -22.61 23.27 -1.94
CA ILE A 120 -23.64 23.93 -2.76
C ILE A 120 -25.03 23.60 -2.22
N ALA A 121 -25.32 22.33 -1.94
CA ALA A 121 -26.60 21.90 -1.38
C ALA A 121 -26.84 22.49 0.02
N GLY A 122 -25.82 22.51 0.89
CA GLY A 122 -25.89 23.10 2.23
C GLY A 122 -26.14 24.61 2.21
N GLY A 123 -25.59 25.32 1.23
CA GLY A 123 -25.90 26.74 1.00
C GLY A 123 -27.37 27.00 0.67
N LEU A 124 -28.08 26.03 0.09
CA LEU A 124 -29.52 26.12 -0.20
C LEU A 124 -30.39 25.71 1.00
N THR A 125 -29.91 24.81 1.86
CA THR A 125 -30.66 24.29 3.02
C THR A 125 -30.29 24.94 4.35
N GLY A 126 -29.35 25.88 4.37
CA GLY A 126 -28.85 26.57 5.57
C GLY A 126 -27.87 25.74 6.42
N VAL A 127 -27.50 24.54 5.95
CA VAL A 127 -26.57 23.62 6.61
C VAL A 127 -25.13 24.09 6.41
N LYS A 128 -24.39 24.23 7.51
CA LYS A 128 -22.98 24.68 7.46
C LYS A 128 -22.06 23.48 7.26
N VAL A 129 -21.40 23.43 6.11
CA VAL A 129 -20.37 22.44 5.79
C VAL A 129 -18.99 23.10 5.90
N SER A 130 -18.09 22.49 6.67
CA SER A 130 -16.72 22.96 6.84
C SER A 130 -15.70 21.88 6.51
N TRP A 131 -14.61 22.30 5.85
CA TRP A 131 -13.48 21.44 5.48
C TRP A 131 -12.53 21.28 6.67
N GLU A 132 -12.15 20.04 6.95
CA GLU A 132 -11.13 19.73 7.96
C GLU A 132 -9.81 19.37 7.27
N ALA A 133 -8.73 19.20 8.05
CA ALA A 133 -7.41 18.90 7.50
C ALA A 133 -7.27 17.48 6.90
N GLY A 134 -8.20 16.58 7.20
CA GLY A 134 -8.14 15.16 6.81
C GLY A 134 -7.90 14.88 5.32
N PRO A 135 -8.62 15.51 4.37
CA PRO A 135 -8.45 15.21 2.95
C PRO A 135 -7.07 15.64 2.44
N GLY A 136 -6.53 16.74 2.97
CA GLY A 136 -5.18 17.22 2.65
C GLY A 136 -4.10 16.23 3.11
N TRP A 137 -4.21 15.75 4.36
CA TRP A 137 -3.29 14.72 4.88
C TRP A 137 -3.37 13.42 4.11
N ALA A 138 -4.59 12.96 3.80
CA ALA A 138 -4.80 11.73 3.03
C ALA A 138 -4.21 11.85 1.61
N PHE A 139 -4.32 13.01 0.96
CA PHE A 139 -3.70 13.25 -0.35
C PHE A 139 -2.18 13.18 -0.29
N ILE A 140 -1.55 13.91 0.63
CA ILE A 140 -0.09 13.94 0.77
C ILE A 140 0.44 12.54 1.08
N LEU A 141 -0.18 11.83 2.03
CA LEU A 141 0.25 10.50 2.43
C LEU A 141 -0.01 9.46 1.34
N THR A 142 -1.07 9.59 0.54
CA THR A 142 -1.29 8.75 -0.64
C THR A 142 -0.21 8.97 -1.69
N MET A 143 0.19 10.22 -1.94
CA MET A 143 1.26 10.54 -2.88
C MET A 143 2.61 9.97 -2.40
N LEU A 144 2.93 10.15 -1.11
CA LEU A 144 4.12 9.58 -0.48
C LEU A 144 4.10 8.05 -0.53
N TYR A 145 2.97 7.43 -0.21
CA TYR A 145 2.78 5.98 -0.29
C TYR A 145 3.00 5.48 -1.71
N MET A 146 2.50 6.17 -2.73
CA MET A 146 2.67 5.75 -4.12
C MET A 146 4.14 5.81 -4.55
N VAL A 147 4.83 6.92 -4.26
CA VAL A 147 6.24 7.11 -4.67
C VAL A 147 7.19 6.27 -3.83
N ALA A 148 7.16 6.45 -2.50
CA ALA A 148 8.06 5.77 -1.58
C ALA A 148 7.68 4.29 -1.39
N GLY A 149 6.38 3.95 -1.42
CA GLY A 149 5.93 2.57 -1.39
C GLY A 149 6.28 1.81 -2.67
N ALA A 150 6.18 2.43 -3.86
CA ALA A 150 6.66 1.78 -5.09
C ALA A 150 8.18 1.59 -5.09
N TYR A 151 8.93 2.55 -4.53
CA TYR A 151 10.37 2.40 -4.33
C TYR A 151 10.71 1.26 -3.35
N ALA A 152 10.08 1.23 -2.18
CA ALA A 152 10.24 0.16 -1.19
C ALA A 152 9.85 -1.20 -1.77
N ALA A 153 8.75 -1.26 -2.53
CA ALA A 153 8.26 -2.46 -3.20
C ALA A 153 9.26 -3.06 -4.20
N ARG A 154 10.12 -2.26 -4.83
CA ARG A 154 11.21 -2.77 -5.69
C ARG A 154 12.26 -3.57 -4.93
N LYS A 155 12.44 -3.27 -3.63
CA LYS A 155 13.41 -3.92 -2.75
C LYS A 155 12.83 -5.14 -2.01
N ILE A 156 11.52 -5.40 -2.14
CA ILE A 156 10.88 -6.59 -1.58
C ILE A 156 11.14 -7.79 -2.50
N PRO A 157 11.66 -8.92 -1.99
CA PRO A 157 11.84 -10.15 -2.78
C PRO A 157 10.49 -10.62 -3.32
N LYS A 158 10.45 -10.89 -4.63
CA LYS A 158 9.25 -11.41 -5.28
C LYS A 158 9.01 -12.85 -4.81
N SER A 159 7.76 -13.19 -4.53
CA SER A 159 7.35 -14.58 -4.35
C SER A 159 7.64 -15.35 -5.65
N ARG A 160 8.57 -16.31 -5.65
CA ARG A 160 8.72 -17.28 -6.74
C ARG A 160 7.53 -18.24 -6.66
N ARG A 161 6.38 -17.85 -7.23
CA ARG A 161 5.41 -18.83 -7.70
C ARG A 161 6.06 -19.49 -8.91
N ASN A 162 6.55 -20.72 -8.75
CA ASN A 162 6.88 -21.56 -9.90
C ASN A 162 5.60 -21.70 -10.73
N PRO A 163 5.66 -21.52 -12.06
CA PRO A 163 4.53 -21.83 -12.94
C PRO A 163 4.16 -23.31 -12.85
#